data_AF-A0A9E2XAS9-F1
#
_entry.id   AF-A0A9E2XAS9-F1
#
_cell.length_a   1.000
_cell.length_b   1.000
_cell.length_c   1.000
_cell.angle_alpha   90.00
_cell.angle_beta   90.00
_cell.angle_gamma   90.00
#
_symmetry.space_group_name_H-M   'P 1'
#
loop_
_entity.id
_entity.type
_entity.pdbx_description
1 polymer ?
#
loop_
_entity_poly.entity_id
_entity_poly.type
_entity_poly.pdbx_seq_one_letter_code
_entity_poly.pdbx_strand_id
1 'polypeptide(L)'
;MRPISNRTPLLDRIDFPADLRQLPEQDLRQLADELRTELIDAVSITGGHFGASLGVVELTVALHYVFDTPHDRLVWDVGHQAYPHKILTGRRDRIRTIRQGGGLSGFTKRSESEYDPFGAAHASTSISS
;
A
#
# COMPACT_ATOMS: atom_id res chain seq x y z
N MET A 1 23.66 9.56 13.97
CA MET A 1 22.39 8.81 14.15
C MET A 1 22.40 7.68 13.13
N ARG A 2 22.55 6.41 13.52
CA ARG A 2 22.42 5.29 12.57
C ARG A 2 20.91 5.11 12.28
N PRO A 3 20.49 4.93 11.02
CA PRO A 3 19.09 4.60 10.77
C PRO A 3 18.80 3.26 11.43
N ILE A 4 17.67 3.17 12.13
CA ILE A 4 17.17 1.90 12.68
C ILE A 4 16.89 1.05 11.43
N SER A 5 17.72 0.05 11.17
CA SER A 5 17.45 -0.95 10.13
C SER A 5 16.26 -1.77 10.63
N ASN A 6 15.05 -1.26 10.37
CA ASN A 6 13.82 -1.99 10.57
C ASN A 6 13.81 -3.10 9.53
N ARG A 7 14.17 -4.31 9.97
CA ARG A 7 14.17 -5.48 9.09
C ARG A 7 12.74 -5.86 8.78
N THR A 8 12.46 -6.07 7.52
CA THR A 8 11.14 -6.47 7.02
C THR A 8 11.27 -7.74 6.16
N PRO A 9 11.72 -8.86 6.74
CA PRO A 9 12.11 -10.06 5.99
C PRO A 9 10.98 -10.72 5.18
N LEU A 10 9.71 -10.54 5.55
CA LEU A 10 8.58 -11.00 4.74
C LEU A 10 8.23 -10.00 3.66
N LEU A 11 8.15 -8.72 4.00
CA LEU A 11 7.86 -7.65 3.02
C LEU A 11 8.96 -7.53 1.96
N ASP A 12 10.21 -7.86 2.29
CA ASP A 12 11.35 -7.89 1.36
C ASP A 12 11.20 -8.97 0.27
N ARG A 13 10.26 -9.90 0.43
CA ARG A 13 9.95 -10.98 -0.52
C ARG A 13 8.67 -10.73 -1.31
N ILE A 14 8.02 -9.58 -1.10
CA ILE A 14 6.76 -9.25 -1.76
C ILE A 14 7.00 -8.04 -2.66
N ASP A 15 7.05 -8.32 -3.96
CA ASP A 15 7.01 -7.28 -4.98
C ASP A 15 5.56 -7.04 -5.43
N PHE A 16 4.76 -8.10 -5.52
CA PHE A 16 3.36 -8.04 -5.97
C PHE A 16 2.42 -8.91 -5.11
N PRO A 17 1.09 -8.71 -5.19
CA PRO A 17 0.11 -9.48 -4.42
C PRO A 17 0.21 -11.00 -4.64
N ALA A 18 0.72 -11.46 -5.78
CA ALA A 18 0.95 -12.88 -6.05
C ALA A 18 1.96 -13.50 -5.06
N ASP A 19 3.00 -12.76 -4.66
CA ASP A 19 4.01 -13.21 -3.68
C ASP A 19 3.39 -13.30 -2.29
N LEU A 20 2.58 -12.30 -1.93
CA LEU A 20 1.85 -12.24 -0.67
C LEU A 20 0.92 -13.45 -0.51
N ARG A 21 0.26 -13.90 -1.59
CA ARG A 21 -0.62 -15.08 -1.57
C ARG A 21 0.13 -16.41 -1.40
N GLN A 22 1.45 -16.44 -1.58
CA GLN A 22 2.27 -17.63 -1.31
C GLN A 22 2.63 -17.78 0.18
N LEU A 23 2.38 -16.76 1.00
CA LEU A 23 2.66 -16.84 2.43
C LEU A 23 1.65 -17.73 3.15
N PRO A 24 2.08 -18.50 4.16
CA PRO A 24 1.15 -19.19 5.04
C PRO A 24 0.37 -18.15 5.86
N GLU A 25 -0.91 -18.42 6.13
CA GLU A 25 -1.83 -17.48 6.79
C GLU A 25 -1.29 -16.97 8.15
N GLN A 26 -0.57 -17.82 8.89
CA GLN A 26 0.06 -17.48 10.17
C GLN A 26 1.10 -16.34 10.08
N ASP A 27 1.69 -16.11 8.90
CA ASP A 27 2.71 -15.08 8.67
C ASP A 27 2.07 -13.72 8.33
N LEU A 28 0.77 -13.65 8.04
CA LEU A 28 0.09 -12.41 7.63
C LEU A 28 0.11 -11.34 8.72
N ARG A 29 0.08 -11.74 9.99
CA ARG A 29 0.21 -10.80 11.11
C ARG A 29 1.59 -10.15 11.13
N GLN A 30 2.64 -10.93 10.93
CA GLN A 30 4.00 -10.40 10.84
C GLN A 30 4.16 -9.49 9.63
N LEU A 31 3.60 -9.88 8.47
CA LEU A 31 3.61 -9.04 7.28
C LEU A 31 2.92 -7.69 7.53
N ALA A 32 1.78 -7.67 8.21
CA ALA A 32 1.10 -6.43 8.58
C ALA A 32 1.95 -5.55 9.49
N ASP A 33 2.66 -6.14 10.46
CA ASP A 33 3.59 -5.41 11.33
C ASP A 33 4.76 -4.81 10.53
N GLU A 34 5.36 -5.57 9.62
CA GLU A 34 6.45 -5.09 8.75
C GLU A 34 5.99 -3.99 7.79
N LEU A 35 4.80 -4.14 7.19
CA LEU A 35 4.19 -3.15 6.31
C LEU A 35 3.88 -1.85 7.06
N ARG A 36 3.40 -1.95 8.30
CA ARG A 36 3.21 -0.80 9.20
C ARG A 36 4.54 -0.10 9.47
N THR A 37 5.60 -0.86 9.74
CA THR A 37 6.93 -0.29 9.98
C THR A 37 7.46 0.44 8.75
N GLU A 38 7.35 -0.14 7.55
CA GLU A 38 7.74 0.52 6.29
C GLU A 38 6.92 1.81 6.05
N LEU A 39 5.61 1.76 6.30
CA LEU A 39 4.74 2.93 6.16
C LEU A 39 5.15 4.06 7.11
N ILE A 40 5.46 3.74 8.37
CA ILE A 40 5.92 4.74 9.36
C ILE A 40 7.23 5.38 8.91
N ASP A 41 8.20 4.57 8.48
CA ASP A 41 9.48 5.07 7.98
C ASP A 41 9.29 5.98 6.76
N ALA A 42 8.52 5.54 5.77
CA ALA A 42 8.26 6.30 4.55
C ALA A 42 7.57 7.64 4.81
N VAL A 43 6.49 7.65 5.61
CA VAL A 43 5.71 8.87 5.85
C VAL A 43 6.44 9.84 6.78
N SER A 44 7.37 9.37 7.61
CA SER A 44 8.23 10.25 8.41
C SER A 44 9.09 11.18 7.56
N ILE A 45 9.39 10.80 6.31
CA ILE A 45 10.18 11.57 5.35
C ILE A 45 9.30 12.54 4.56
N THR A 46 8.12 12.10 4.10
CA THR A 46 7.29 12.88 3.16
C THR A 46 6.17 13.70 3.82
N GLY A 47 5.79 13.38 5.06
CA GLY A 47 4.53 13.81 5.65
C GLY A 47 3.30 13.28 4.88
N GLY A 48 2.08 13.68 5.28
CA GLY A 48 0.83 13.35 4.58
C GLY A 48 -0.20 12.55 5.40
N HIS A 49 -1.03 11.75 4.74
CA HIS A 49 -2.20 11.05 5.30
C HIS A 49 -1.84 9.81 6.14
N PHE A 50 -1.04 10.05 7.19
CA PHE A 50 -0.46 9.04 8.06
C PHE A 50 -1.49 8.19 8.81
N GLY A 51 -2.43 8.83 9.51
CA GLY A 51 -3.42 8.13 10.34
C GLY A 51 -4.38 7.25 9.55
N ALA A 52 -4.83 7.71 8.38
CA ALA A 52 -5.74 6.96 7.51
C ALA A 52 -5.08 5.71 6.93
N SER A 53 -3.82 5.82 6.49
CA SER A 53 -3.08 4.68 5.94
C SER A 53 -2.74 3.62 6.99
N LEU A 54 -2.44 4.02 8.22
CA LEU A 54 -2.18 3.06 9.32
C LEU A 54 -3.41 2.25 9.73
N GLY A 55 -4.60 2.85 9.63
CA GLY A 55 -5.86 2.20 10.02
C GLY A 55 -6.32 1.10 9.07
N VAL A 56 -5.71 0.96 7.90
CA VAL A 56 -6.10 -0.03 6.88
C VAL A 56 -5.02 -1.04 6.54
N VAL A 57 -3.92 -1.11 7.31
CA VAL A 57 -2.79 -2.02 7.02
C VAL A 57 -3.25 -3.47 6.95
N GLU A 58 -3.91 -3.98 7.99
CA GLU A 58 -4.41 -5.35 8.05
C GLU A 58 -5.45 -5.61 6.98
N LEU A 59 -6.37 -4.66 6.77
CA LEU A 59 -7.38 -4.75 5.72
C LEU A 59 -6.73 -4.88 4.34
N THR A 60 -5.69 -4.09 4.07
CA THR A 60 -4.99 -4.11 2.78
C THR A 60 -4.29 -5.45 2.55
N VAL A 61 -3.64 -5.99 3.57
CA VAL A 61 -3.03 -7.34 3.52
C VAL A 61 -4.11 -8.39 3.24
N ALA A 62 -5.21 -8.38 3.98
CA ALA A 62 -6.29 -9.36 3.82
C ALA A 62 -6.93 -9.29 2.42
N LEU A 63 -7.18 -8.08 1.91
CA LEU A 63 -7.75 -7.89 0.57
C LEU A 63 -6.83 -8.45 -0.52
N HIS A 64 -5.53 -8.14 -0.49
CA HIS A 64 -4.59 -8.67 -1.48
C HIS A 64 -4.28 -10.16 -1.30
N TYR A 65 -4.50 -10.71 -0.10
CA TYR A 65 -4.39 -12.15 0.16
C TYR A 65 -5.56 -12.92 -0.45
N VAL A 66 -6.78 -12.41 -0.29
CA VAL A 66 -8.01 -13.11 -0.70
C VAL A 66 -8.36 -12.87 -2.17
N PHE A 67 -8.18 -11.64 -2.67
CA PHE A 67 -8.56 -11.29 -4.05
C PHE A 67 -7.38 -11.39 -5.02
N ASP A 68 -7.66 -11.83 -6.24
CA ASP A 68 -6.68 -11.94 -7.33
C ASP A 68 -6.51 -10.60 -8.05
N THR A 69 -6.06 -9.56 -7.34
CA THR A 69 -5.74 -8.28 -7.99
C THR A 69 -4.54 -8.44 -8.92
N PRO A 70 -4.54 -7.85 -10.13
CA PRO A 70 -5.47 -6.84 -10.63
C PRO A 70 -6.65 -7.38 -11.46
N HIS A 71 -6.81 -8.71 -11.58
CA HIS A 71 -7.99 -9.31 -12.22
C HIS A 71 -9.26 -8.89 -11.46
N ASP A 72 -9.25 -9.11 -10.15
CA ASP A 72 -10.23 -8.51 -9.24
C ASP A 72 -9.94 -7.02 -9.07
N ARG A 73 -10.99 -6.21 -9.22
CA ARG A 73 -10.89 -4.75 -9.12
C ARG A 73 -11.09 -4.31 -7.68
N LEU A 74 -9.99 -3.87 -7.04
CA LEU A 74 -10.03 -3.24 -5.74
C LEU A 74 -10.08 -1.71 -5.88
N VAL A 75 -11.10 -1.08 -5.28
CA VAL A 75 -11.28 0.38 -5.32
C VAL A 75 -11.16 0.96 -3.91
N TRP A 76 -10.28 1.95 -3.75
CA TRP A 76 -10.18 2.76 -2.55
C TRP A 76 -10.92 4.09 -2.75
N ASP A 77 -11.98 4.34 -1.99
CA ASP A 77 -12.65 5.65 -2.04
C ASP A 77 -11.73 6.73 -1.47
N VAL A 78 -11.70 7.90 -2.10
CA VAL A 78 -10.69 8.97 -1.93
C VAL A 78 -9.25 8.51 -2.24
N GLY A 79 -8.76 7.40 -1.71
CA GLY A 79 -7.44 6.83 -1.99
C GLY A 79 -6.30 7.30 -1.08
N HIS A 80 -6.56 8.21 -0.13
CA HIS A 80 -5.55 8.74 0.79
C HIS A 80 -5.07 7.74 1.86
N GLN A 81 -5.80 6.65 2.03
CA GLN A 81 -5.49 5.50 2.87
C GLN A 81 -4.72 4.40 2.11
N ALA A 82 -4.52 4.53 0.79
CA ALA A 82 -4.02 3.46 -0.06
C ALA A 82 -2.49 3.32 -0.10
N TYR A 83 -1.76 3.86 0.89
CA TYR A 83 -0.29 3.75 0.90
C TYR A 83 0.19 2.30 1.11
N PRO A 84 -0.40 1.50 2.03
CA PRO A 84 -0.09 0.08 2.13
C PRO A 84 -0.37 -0.68 0.82
N HIS A 85 -1.45 -0.30 0.13
CA HIS A 85 -1.80 -0.86 -1.17
C HIS A 85 -0.71 -0.58 -2.21
N LYS A 86 -0.20 0.66 -2.29
CA LYS A 86 0.90 1.00 -3.21
C LYS A 86 2.16 0.18 -2.89
N ILE A 87 2.50 0.02 -1.61
CA ILE A 87 3.67 -0.77 -1.19
C ILE A 87 3.55 -2.23 -1.68
N LEU A 88 2.39 -2.87 -1.46
CA LEU A 88 2.16 -4.28 -1.83
C LEU A 88 1.94 -4.54 -3.33
N THR A 89 1.99 -3.50 -4.17
CA THR A 89 1.70 -3.58 -5.61
C THR A 89 2.83 -2.96 -6.44
N GLY A 90 4.06 -3.32 -6.11
CA GLY A 90 5.26 -3.02 -6.89
C GLY A 90 5.80 -1.60 -6.75
N ARG A 91 5.38 -0.83 -5.73
CA ARG A 91 5.78 0.58 -5.57
C ARG A 91 6.47 0.88 -4.25
N ARG A 92 6.97 -0.16 -3.56
CA ARG A 92 7.66 -0.03 -2.27
C ARG A 92 8.91 0.85 -2.36
N ASP A 93 9.75 0.65 -3.37
CA ASP A 93 10.98 1.42 -3.60
C ASP A 93 10.71 2.92 -3.79
N ARG A 94 9.59 3.25 -4.44
CA ARG A 94 9.19 4.63 -4.75
C ARG A 94 8.33 5.29 -3.66
N ILE A 95 7.96 4.57 -2.59
CA ILE A 95 7.00 5.09 -1.60
C ILE A 95 7.47 6.38 -0.92
N ARG A 96 8.79 6.55 -0.77
CA ARG A 96 9.42 7.76 -0.20
C ARG A 96 9.34 9.00 -1.11
N THR A 97 8.79 8.86 -2.32
CA THR A 97 8.53 9.97 -3.25
C THR A 97 7.06 10.42 -3.23
N ILE A 98 6.23 9.82 -2.38
CA ILE A 98 4.79 10.10 -2.37
C ILE A 98 4.50 11.57 -2.10
N ARG A 99 3.57 12.16 -2.88
CA ARG A 99 3.19 13.58 -2.88
C ARG A 99 4.31 14.56 -3.26
N GLN A 100 5.45 14.07 -3.74
CA GLN A 100 6.52 14.93 -4.28
C GLN A 100 6.33 15.12 -5.79
N GLY A 101 6.83 16.23 -6.32
CA GLY A 101 6.83 16.49 -7.77
C GLY A 101 7.58 15.39 -8.52
N GLY A 102 6.95 14.76 -9.51
CA GLY A 102 7.51 13.63 -10.25
C GLY A 102 7.51 12.28 -9.50
N GLY A 103 7.07 12.26 -8.23
CA GLY A 103 6.94 11.06 -7.41
C GLY A 103 5.57 10.39 -7.52
N LEU A 104 5.27 9.49 -6.57
CA LEU A 104 3.97 8.82 -6.49
C LEU A 104 2.86 9.80 -6.09
N SER A 105 1.66 9.59 -6.62
CA SER A 105 0.45 10.27 -6.18
C SER A 105 0.12 9.91 -4.73
N GLY A 106 -0.41 10.88 -3.97
CA GLY A 106 -0.99 10.64 -2.64
C GLY A 106 -2.34 9.89 -2.66
N PHE A 107 -2.84 9.57 -3.84
CA PHE A 107 -4.09 8.84 -4.06
C PHE A 107 -3.87 7.74 -5.12
N THR A 108 -4.85 6.85 -5.29
CA THR A 108 -4.82 5.90 -6.41
C THR A 108 -4.88 6.65 -7.74
N LYS A 109 -4.09 6.21 -8.73
CA LYS A 109 -4.01 6.84 -10.04
C LYS A 109 -3.86 5.78 -11.12
N ARG A 110 -4.86 5.69 -12.01
CA ARG A 110 -4.89 4.72 -13.12
C ARG A 110 -3.64 4.68 -13.99
N SER A 111 -3.03 5.84 -14.26
CA SER A 111 -1.81 5.91 -15.07
C SER A 111 -0.54 5.55 -14.29
N GLU A 112 -0.63 5.32 -12.98
CA GLU A 112 0.51 4.98 -12.11
C GLU A 112 0.65 3.47 -11.92
N SER A 113 -0.46 2.72 -11.91
CA SER A 113 -0.46 1.28 -11.71
C SER A 113 -1.74 0.63 -12.22
N GLU A 114 -1.63 -0.61 -12.73
CA GLU A 114 -2.78 -1.46 -13.08
C GLU A 114 -3.63 -1.87 -11.87
N TYR A 115 -3.06 -1.78 -10.67
CA TYR A 115 -3.72 -2.06 -9.40
C TYR A 115 -4.57 -0.87 -8.89
N ASP A 116 -4.53 0.28 -9.59
CA ASP A 116 -5.31 1.47 -9.28
C ASP A 116 -6.44 1.64 -10.33
N PRO A 117 -7.46 0.77 -10.38
CA PRO A 117 -8.45 0.76 -11.47
C PRO A 117 -9.31 2.03 -11.52
N PHE A 118 -9.34 2.79 -10.42
CA PHE A 118 -10.05 4.05 -10.31
C PHE A 118 -9.16 5.11 -9.66
N GLY A 119 -9.16 6.31 -10.25
CA GLY A 119 -8.50 7.47 -9.66
C GLY A 119 -9.49 8.20 -8.76
N ALA A 120 -9.37 8.04 -7.45
CA ALA A 120 -10.18 8.78 -6.49
C ALA A 120 -9.37 9.91 -5.87
N ALA A 121 -10.04 11.00 -5.56
CA ALA A 121 -9.54 12.11 -4.73
C ALA A 121 -10.73 12.83 -4.06
N HIS A 122 -11.90 12.79 -4.70
CA HIS A 122 -13.18 13.11 -4.09
C HIS A 122 -13.80 11.87 -3.43
N ALA A 123 -14.45 12.09 -2.28
CA ALA A 123 -15.16 11.06 -1.54
C ALA A 123 -16.47 10.67 -2.21
N SER A 124 -16.97 9.49 -1.86
CA SER A 124 -18.27 8.94 -2.27
C SER A 124 -18.37 8.59 -3.76
N THR A 125 -17.23 8.37 -4.42
CA THR A 125 -17.19 8.03 -5.86
C THR A 125 -17.04 6.52 -6.11
N SER A 126 -16.66 5.75 -5.09
CA SER A 126 -16.33 4.32 -5.25
C SER A 126 -17.51 3.41 -5.61
N ILE A 127 -18.74 3.72 -5.20
CA ILE A 127 -19.92 2.83 -5.39
C ILE A 127 -20.62 3.08 -6.74
N SER A 128 -20.62 4.33 -7.21
CA SER A 128 -21.38 4.73 -8.40
C SER A 128 -20.63 4.57 -9.72
N SER A 129 -19.33 4.21 -9.67
CA SER A 129 -18.39 4.26 -10.81
C SER A 129 -18.22 2.93 -11.51
#